data_AF-A0A7W7HMY9-F1
#
_entry.id   AF-A0A7W7HMY9-F1
#
_cell.length_a   1.000
_cell.length_b   1.000
_cell.length_c   1.000
_cell.angle_alpha   90.00
_cell.angle_beta   90.00
_cell.angle_gamma   90.00
#
_symmetry.space_group_name_H-M   'P 1'
#
loop_
_entity.id
_entity.type
_entity.pdbx_description
1 polymer ?
#
loop_
_entity_poly.entity_id
_entity_poly.type
_entity_poly.pdbx_seq_one_letter_code
_entity_poly.pdbx_strand_id
1 'polypeptide(L)'
;MIAGVDLAGWRELAGTVRRASWEAQATISVSAAGPEITVRPMLLGPSRVARPFTVAGDPVALLLSALAADTAATVAISLTRQGALPTKINIRGYAGQAPKMGVHLDVAGLITPTQLAAAADHVRRYSVILRTLAEPTPVRLLLVTPDGSQPVHLAGPLPDSPSAGAGGAPLGSPLAGVGGVPGDSPSAHPAGPPLPDAAAEAHAVWQQGARSTVTAADRAIVIDRPKQLFGTDRGPSPEECLLAALAAETLARTGGEVHVSARQDLRGGLGFDGAPVGLRDILVQCLDPQAPIPAPGPVLELLRQPTDVSIEIENRRTPDAP
;
A
#
# COMPACT_ATOMS: atom_id res chain seq x y z
N MET A 1 -18.91 7.03 17.27
CA MET A 1 -18.59 6.94 15.84
C MET A 1 -19.24 8.08 15.09
N ILE A 2 -18.53 8.70 14.15
CA ILE A 2 -19.04 9.78 13.30
C ILE A 2 -18.81 9.34 11.84
N ALA A 3 -19.88 9.26 11.04
CA ALA A 3 -19.81 8.76 9.66
C ALA A 3 -19.13 7.37 9.53
N GLY A 4 -19.33 6.50 10.53
CA GLY A 4 -18.70 5.19 10.63
C GLY A 4 -17.20 5.20 11.01
N VAL A 5 -16.61 6.37 11.22
CA VAL A 5 -15.23 6.52 11.72
C VAL A 5 -15.23 6.50 13.24
N ASP A 6 -14.42 5.64 13.84
CA ASP A 6 -14.27 5.52 15.29
C ASP A 6 -13.04 6.28 15.83
N LEU A 7 -13.16 7.61 15.96
CA LEU A 7 -12.08 8.43 16.51
C LEU A 7 -11.74 8.14 17.98
N ALA A 8 -12.64 7.49 18.73
CA ALA A 8 -12.35 7.08 20.11
C ALA A 8 -11.45 5.85 20.10
N GLY A 9 -11.83 4.82 19.35
CA GLY A 9 -11.01 3.63 19.14
C GLY A 9 -9.63 3.95 18.57
N TRP A 10 -9.53 4.87 17.60
CA TRP A 10 -8.24 5.34 17.07
C TRP A 10 -7.32 5.92 18.16
N ARG A 11 -7.86 6.73 19.08
CA ARG A 11 -7.10 7.29 20.20
C ARG A 11 -6.69 6.22 21.21
N GLU A 12 -7.56 5.25 21.45
CA GLU A 12 -7.27 4.12 22.32
C GLU A 12 -6.13 3.26 21.77
N LEU A 13 -6.20 2.88 20.48
CA LEU A 13 -5.15 2.14 19.80
C LEU A 13 -3.82 2.90 19.83
N ALA A 14 -3.83 4.20 19.54
CA ALA A 14 -2.62 5.04 19.68
C ALA A 14 -2.07 5.00 21.12
N GLY A 15 -2.94 5.04 22.14
CA GLY A 15 -2.54 4.91 23.54
C GLY A 15 -1.88 3.55 23.84
N THR A 16 -2.44 2.46 23.32
CA THR A 16 -1.91 1.11 23.48
C THR A 16 -0.55 0.96 22.79
N VAL A 17 -0.46 1.33 21.51
CA VAL A 17 0.79 1.30 20.74
C VAL A 17 1.88 2.16 21.36
N ARG A 18 1.54 3.30 21.98
CA ARG A 18 2.52 4.12 22.71
C ARG A 18 3.12 3.39 23.92
N ARG A 19 2.33 2.55 24.61
CA ARG A 19 2.79 1.76 25.77
C ARG A 19 3.52 0.48 25.34
N ALA A 20 3.12 -0.11 24.21
CA ALA A 20 3.65 -1.36 23.70
C ALA A 20 3.89 -1.24 22.18
N SER A 21 5.00 -0.61 21.79
CA SER A 21 5.29 -0.30 20.38
C SER A 21 5.41 -1.54 19.48
N TRP A 22 5.75 -2.69 20.05
CA TRP A 22 5.82 -3.96 19.34
C TRP A 22 4.43 -4.46 18.88
N GLU A 23 3.35 -4.04 19.55
CA GLU A 23 1.97 -4.37 19.14
C GLU A 23 1.52 -3.63 17.88
N ALA A 24 2.28 -2.61 17.44
CA ALA A 24 1.98 -1.87 16.22
C ALA A 24 2.38 -2.60 14.93
N GLN A 25 3.05 -3.74 15.04
CA GLN A 25 3.52 -4.47 13.87
C GLN A 25 2.41 -5.33 13.30
N ALA A 26 2.08 -5.09 12.03
CA ALA A 26 1.16 -5.89 11.26
C ALA A 26 1.92 -6.69 10.19
N THR A 27 1.60 -7.98 10.05
CA THR A 27 2.02 -8.80 8.90
C THR A 27 0.81 -9.14 8.08
N ILE A 28 0.88 -8.80 6.80
CA ILE A 28 -0.20 -8.94 5.82
C ILE A 28 0.27 -9.94 4.78
N SER A 29 -0.59 -10.86 4.36
CA SER A 29 -0.22 -11.85 3.36
C SER A 29 -1.38 -12.32 2.50
N VAL A 30 -1.06 -12.70 1.27
CA VAL A 30 -1.97 -13.29 0.29
C VAL A 30 -1.28 -14.48 -0.40
N SER A 31 -2.07 -15.36 -0.99
CA SER A 31 -1.56 -16.49 -1.79
C SER A 31 -2.41 -16.69 -3.04
N ALA A 32 -1.78 -17.07 -4.15
CA ALA A 32 -2.43 -17.30 -5.43
C ALA A 32 -1.91 -18.61 -6.04
N ALA A 33 -2.81 -19.53 -6.41
CA ALA A 33 -2.49 -20.76 -7.14
C ALA A 33 -3.30 -20.89 -8.44
N GLY A 34 -3.92 -19.78 -8.86
CA GLY A 34 -4.89 -19.70 -9.94
C GLY A 34 -5.47 -18.28 -10.01
N PRO A 35 -6.53 -18.04 -10.81
CA PRO A 35 -7.08 -16.70 -11.01
C PRO A 35 -7.64 -16.06 -9.73
N GLU A 36 -7.91 -16.87 -8.70
CA GLU A 36 -8.31 -16.40 -7.37
C GLU A 36 -7.11 -16.29 -6.43
N ILE A 37 -7.03 -15.14 -5.78
CA ILE A 37 -6.03 -14.81 -4.77
C ILE A 37 -6.72 -14.85 -3.41
N THR A 38 -6.21 -15.68 -2.52
CA THR A 38 -6.76 -15.83 -1.18
C THR A 38 -6.01 -14.93 -0.19
N VAL A 39 -6.76 -14.12 0.54
CA VAL A 39 -6.27 -13.39 1.71
C VAL A 39 -5.93 -14.38 2.82
N ARG A 40 -4.72 -14.28 3.36
CA ARG A 40 -4.26 -15.09 4.47
C ARG A 40 -4.53 -14.35 5.79
N PRO A 41 -4.53 -15.06 6.94
CA PRO A 41 -4.69 -14.40 8.22
C PRO A 41 -3.65 -13.30 8.45
N MET A 42 -4.12 -12.12 8.82
CA MET A 42 -3.26 -11.00 9.21
C MET A 42 -2.75 -11.24 10.63
N LEU A 43 -1.48 -10.92 10.89
CA LEU A 43 -0.94 -10.89 12.26
C LEU A 43 -0.89 -9.44 12.71
N LEU A 44 -1.50 -9.12 13.85
CA LEU A 44 -1.49 -7.79 14.49
C LEU A 44 -0.87 -7.94 15.87
N GLY A 45 0.39 -7.54 16.01
CA GLY A 45 1.19 -7.88 17.19
C GLY A 45 1.15 -9.39 17.45
N PRO A 46 0.66 -9.86 18.61
CA PRO A 46 0.54 -11.28 18.92
C PRO A 46 -0.75 -11.92 18.37
N SER A 47 -1.69 -11.12 17.86
CA SER A 47 -3.03 -11.58 17.50
C SER A 47 -3.09 -12.05 16.05
N ARG A 48 -3.74 -13.20 15.83
CA ARG A 48 -4.04 -13.70 14.48
C ARG A 48 -5.48 -13.32 14.10
N VAL A 49 -5.64 -12.60 13.00
CA VAL A 49 -6.92 -12.15 12.47
C VAL A 49 -7.22 -12.90 11.17
N ALA A 50 -7.93 -14.02 11.30
CA ALA A 50 -8.32 -14.84 10.16
C ALA A 50 -9.60 -14.30 9.51
N ARG A 51 -9.51 -13.93 8.24
CA ARG A 51 -10.65 -13.46 7.44
C ARG A 51 -10.53 -14.08 6.03
N PRO A 52 -11.35 -15.07 5.67
CA PRO A 52 -11.24 -15.72 4.38
C PRO A 52 -11.90 -14.83 3.30
N PHE A 53 -11.07 -14.14 2.52
CA PHE A 53 -11.51 -13.44 1.32
C PHE A 53 -10.76 -13.99 0.11
N THR A 54 -11.47 -14.10 -1.00
CA THR A 54 -10.87 -14.30 -2.31
C THR A 54 -11.07 -13.05 -3.14
N VAL A 55 -10.03 -12.64 -3.86
CA VAL A 55 -10.08 -11.58 -4.85
C VAL A 55 -9.56 -12.13 -6.17
N ALA A 56 -10.17 -11.70 -7.26
CA ALA A 56 -9.71 -12.05 -8.60
C ALA A 56 -9.80 -10.80 -9.46
N GLY A 57 -8.77 -10.52 -10.23
CA GLY A 57 -8.78 -9.34 -11.07
C GLY A 57 -7.46 -9.11 -11.77
N ASP A 58 -7.53 -8.19 -12.72
CA ASP A 58 -6.35 -7.60 -13.35
C ASP A 58 -5.45 -6.94 -12.27
N PRO A 59 -4.12 -7.12 -12.33
CA PRO A 59 -3.19 -6.51 -11.37
C PRO A 59 -3.35 -5.00 -11.23
N VAL A 60 -3.51 -4.27 -12.35
CA VAL A 60 -3.63 -2.82 -12.33
C VAL A 60 -4.99 -2.41 -11.74
N ALA A 61 -6.06 -3.12 -12.06
CA ALA A 61 -7.37 -2.91 -11.45
C ALA A 61 -7.34 -3.10 -9.91
N LEU A 62 -6.64 -4.12 -9.41
CA LEU A 62 -6.46 -4.35 -7.97
C LEU A 62 -5.64 -3.24 -7.30
N LEU A 63 -4.54 -2.80 -7.94
CA LEU A 63 -3.72 -1.69 -7.47
C LEU A 63 -4.53 -0.38 -7.38
N LEU A 64 -5.25 -0.02 -8.43
CA LEU A 64 -6.07 1.19 -8.46
C LEU A 64 -7.22 1.11 -7.45
N SER A 65 -7.77 -0.09 -7.23
CA SER A 65 -8.80 -0.30 -6.22
C SER A 65 -8.26 -0.10 -4.79
N ALA A 66 -7.06 -0.61 -4.51
CA ALA A 66 -6.36 -0.37 -3.24
C ALA A 66 -6.12 1.13 -3.04
N LEU A 67 -5.55 1.81 -4.03
CA LEU A 67 -5.25 3.24 -3.95
C LEU A 67 -6.51 4.07 -3.71
N ALA A 68 -7.58 3.83 -4.47
CA ALA A 68 -8.83 4.57 -4.34
C ALA A 68 -9.49 4.36 -2.97
N ALA A 69 -9.56 3.12 -2.49
CA ALA A 69 -10.19 2.80 -1.21
C ALA A 69 -9.41 3.33 0.00
N ASP A 70 -8.07 3.23 -0.01
CA ASP A 70 -7.23 3.75 1.07
C ASP A 70 -7.29 5.28 1.15
N THR A 71 -7.24 5.94 -0.01
CA THR A 71 -7.42 7.39 -0.12
C THR A 71 -8.77 7.83 0.43
N ALA A 72 -9.84 7.13 0.04
CA ALA A 72 -11.19 7.41 0.52
C ALA A 72 -11.31 7.34 2.05
N ALA A 73 -10.82 6.26 2.65
CA ALA A 73 -10.82 6.06 4.09
C ALA A 73 -10.00 7.15 4.80
N THR A 74 -8.83 7.48 4.26
CA THR A 74 -7.93 8.50 4.84
C THR A 74 -8.53 9.90 4.81
N VAL A 75 -9.22 10.27 3.71
CA VAL A 75 -9.97 11.53 3.62
C VAL A 75 -11.12 11.55 4.61
N ALA A 76 -11.91 10.48 4.69
CA ALA A 76 -13.02 10.38 5.63
C ALA A 76 -12.54 10.56 7.09
N ILE A 77 -11.43 9.91 7.46
CA ILE A 77 -10.81 10.06 8.78
C ILE A 77 -10.36 11.50 9.02
N SER A 78 -9.64 12.11 8.07
CA SER A 78 -9.14 13.48 8.21
C SER A 78 -10.26 14.50 8.37
N LEU A 79 -11.30 14.43 7.53
CA LEU A 79 -12.44 15.33 7.60
C LEU A 79 -13.20 15.16 8.92
N THR A 80 -13.41 13.90 9.36
CA THR A 80 -14.08 13.62 10.63
C THR A 80 -13.28 14.17 11.82
N ARG A 81 -11.94 14.07 11.81
CA ARG A 81 -11.07 14.66 12.85
C ARG A 81 -11.18 16.18 12.93
N GLN A 82 -11.48 16.82 11.81
CA GLN A 82 -11.68 18.27 11.70
C GLN A 82 -13.12 18.70 12.01
N GLY A 83 -13.98 17.78 12.46
CA GLY A 83 -15.39 18.05 12.76
C GLY A 83 -16.28 18.18 11.52
N ALA A 84 -15.76 17.88 10.32
CA ALA A 84 -16.57 17.83 9.11
C ALA A 84 -17.28 16.48 8.97
N LEU A 85 -18.45 16.48 8.33
CA LEU A 85 -19.27 15.30 8.11
C LEU A 85 -19.41 15.04 6.60
N PRO A 86 -18.48 14.29 5.98
CA PRO A 86 -18.68 13.86 4.61
C PRO A 86 -19.89 12.94 4.55
N THR A 87 -20.83 13.21 3.64
CA THR A 87 -22.01 12.37 3.41
C THR A 87 -21.77 11.35 2.30
N LYS A 88 -20.87 11.67 1.37
CA LYS A 88 -20.47 10.80 0.27
C LYS A 88 -19.08 11.18 -0.21
N ILE A 89 -18.27 10.19 -0.57
CA ILE A 89 -16.99 10.38 -1.26
C ILE A 89 -17.00 9.44 -2.46
N ASN A 90 -16.94 10.01 -3.68
CA ASN A 90 -16.63 9.23 -4.88
C ASN A 90 -15.18 9.46 -5.24
N ILE A 91 -14.49 8.42 -5.65
CA ILE A 91 -13.07 8.45 -5.96
C ILE A 91 -12.89 7.76 -7.30
N ARG A 92 -12.11 8.38 -8.17
CA ARG A 92 -11.64 7.79 -9.42
C ARG A 92 -10.13 7.66 -9.33
N GLY A 93 -9.64 6.44 -9.16
CA GLY A 93 -8.23 6.11 -9.35
C GLY A 93 -7.96 5.87 -10.83
N TYR A 94 -6.87 6.41 -11.34
CA TYR A 94 -6.50 6.25 -12.74
C TYR A 94 -4.99 6.05 -12.90
N ALA A 95 -4.62 5.27 -13.92
CA ALA A 95 -3.25 5.15 -14.41
C ALA A 95 -3.23 5.49 -15.91
N GLY A 96 -2.49 6.54 -16.28
CA GLY A 96 -2.28 6.94 -17.67
C GLY A 96 -0.88 6.60 -18.19
N GLN A 97 -0.56 7.04 -19.42
CA GLN A 97 0.81 6.94 -19.94
C GLN A 97 1.78 7.72 -19.04
N ALA A 98 2.94 7.10 -18.81
CA ALA A 98 3.86 7.37 -17.71
C ALA A 98 4.23 8.86 -17.50
N PRO A 99 4.50 9.31 -16.26
CA PRO A 99 4.35 8.61 -14.98
C PRO A 99 3.19 9.24 -14.19
N LYS A 100 1.95 9.11 -14.68
CA LYS A 100 0.80 9.75 -14.04
C LYS A 100 -0.19 8.72 -13.55
N MET A 101 -0.03 8.35 -12.28
CA MET A 101 -1.09 7.75 -11.49
C MET A 101 -1.73 8.84 -10.65
N GLY A 102 -3.04 8.75 -10.43
CA GLY A 102 -3.72 9.76 -9.65
C GLY A 102 -5.04 9.29 -9.08
N VAL A 103 -5.54 10.10 -8.15
CA VAL A 103 -6.87 9.97 -7.59
C VAL A 103 -7.59 11.31 -7.70
N HIS A 104 -8.80 11.27 -8.25
CA HIS A 104 -9.73 12.39 -8.23
C HIS A 104 -10.87 12.08 -7.28
N LEU A 105 -11.20 13.00 -6.39
CA LEU A 105 -12.20 12.82 -5.34
C LEU A 105 -13.31 13.85 -5.44
N ASP A 106 -14.55 13.37 -5.54
CA ASP A 106 -15.76 14.15 -5.34
C ASP A 106 -16.25 13.95 -3.89
N VAL A 107 -16.10 14.98 -3.06
CA VAL A 107 -16.55 14.94 -1.66
C VAL A 107 -17.84 15.74 -1.53
N ALA A 108 -18.89 15.13 -0.98
CA ALA A 108 -20.14 15.79 -0.66
C ALA A 108 -20.23 16.05 0.85
N GLY A 109 -20.69 17.26 1.21
CA GLY A 109 -20.94 17.67 2.59
C GLY A 109 -20.67 19.15 2.82
N LEU A 110 -20.96 19.62 4.05
CA LEU A 110 -20.61 20.97 4.50
C LEU A 110 -19.12 21.03 4.84
N ILE A 111 -18.28 21.10 3.79
CA ILE A 111 -16.83 21.01 3.90
C ILE A 111 -16.20 22.26 3.29
N THR A 112 -15.33 22.90 4.05
CA THR A 112 -14.63 24.11 3.61
C THR A 112 -13.42 23.75 2.72
N PRO A 113 -12.98 24.67 1.83
CA PRO A 113 -11.74 24.47 1.07
C PRO A 113 -10.52 24.18 1.94
N THR A 114 -10.41 24.83 3.11
CA THR A 114 -9.33 24.58 4.08
C THR A 114 -9.35 23.16 4.61
N GLN A 115 -10.54 22.62 4.90
CA GLN A 115 -10.68 21.22 5.35
C GLN A 115 -10.31 20.23 4.25
N LEU A 116 -10.65 20.52 2.98
CA LEU A 116 -10.24 19.69 1.84
C LEU A 116 -8.72 19.72 1.63
N ALA A 117 -8.09 20.90 1.71
CA ALA A 117 -6.64 21.04 1.59
C ALA A 117 -5.93 20.27 2.72
N ALA A 118 -6.41 20.38 3.95
CA ALA A 118 -5.90 19.61 5.08
C ALA A 118 -6.14 18.11 4.92
N ALA A 119 -7.26 17.70 4.32
CA ALA A 119 -7.51 16.29 3.99
C ALA A 119 -6.54 15.77 2.92
N ALA A 120 -6.26 16.54 1.87
CA ALA A 120 -5.27 16.18 0.85
C ALA A 120 -3.86 16.02 1.44
N ASP A 121 -3.41 16.95 2.29
CA ASP A 121 -2.14 16.84 3.01
C ASP A 121 -2.12 15.61 3.94
N HIS A 122 -3.24 15.33 4.62
CA HIS A 122 -3.38 14.14 5.45
C HIS A 122 -3.24 12.84 4.65
N VAL A 123 -3.84 12.76 3.46
CA VAL A 123 -3.67 11.61 2.54
C VAL A 123 -2.21 11.45 2.15
N ARG A 124 -1.54 12.54 1.73
CA ARG A 124 -0.13 12.50 1.31
C ARG A 124 0.81 12.00 2.41
N ARG A 125 0.45 12.24 3.68
CA ARG A 125 1.24 11.81 4.84
C ARG A 125 0.88 10.43 5.34
N TYR A 126 -0.40 10.05 5.34
CA TYR A 126 -0.89 8.91 6.12
C TYR A 126 -1.60 7.81 5.31
N SER A 127 -1.79 7.98 4.00
CA SER A 127 -2.27 6.89 3.14
C SER A 127 -1.18 5.84 2.97
N VAL A 128 -1.46 4.62 3.42
CA VAL A 128 -0.53 3.49 3.38
C VAL A 128 -0.18 3.16 1.93
N ILE A 129 -1.18 3.09 1.06
CA ILE A 129 -0.98 2.72 -0.35
C ILE A 129 -0.20 3.80 -1.08
N LEU A 130 -0.55 5.08 -0.89
CA LEU A 130 0.18 6.17 -1.49
C LEU A 130 1.64 6.21 -1.03
N ARG A 131 1.89 6.09 0.28
CA ARG A 131 3.26 6.09 0.81
C ARG A 131 4.08 4.90 0.35
N THR A 132 3.44 3.75 0.14
CA THR A 132 4.11 2.56 -0.43
C THR A 132 4.57 2.79 -1.87
N LEU A 133 3.80 3.57 -2.65
CA LEU A 133 4.11 3.89 -4.07
C LEU A 133 5.06 5.09 -4.21
N ALA A 134 4.95 6.07 -3.30
CA ALA A 134 5.75 7.29 -3.33
C ALA A 134 7.18 7.12 -2.77
N GLU A 135 7.42 6.04 -2.02
CA GLU A 135 8.73 5.74 -1.44
C GLU A 135 9.30 4.47 -2.07
N PRO A 136 10.62 4.40 -2.32
CA PRO A 136 11.24 3.16 -2.75
C PRO A 136 10.98 2.07 -1.71
N THR A 137 10.20 1.06 -2.09
CA THR A 137 9.88 -0.05 -1.21
C THR A 137 10.61 -1.29 -1.74
N PRO A 138 11.64 -1.79 -1.06
CA PRO A 138 12.37 -2.95 -1.56
C PRO A 138 11.44 -4.16 -1.62
N VAL A 139 11.20 -4.65 -2.84
CA VAL A 139 10.45 -5.89 -3.08
C VAL A 139 11.46 -7.01 -3.30
N ARG A 140 11.48 -7.97 -2.38
CA ARG A 140 12.31 -9.18 -2.49
C ARG A 140 11.53 -10.26 -3.22
N LEU A 141 12.12 -10.80 -4.27
CA LEU A 141 11.54 -11.86 -5.09
C LEU A 141 12.36 -13.14 -4.93
N LEU A 142 11.72 -14.19 -4.40
CA LEU A 142 12.32 -15.49 -4.15
C LEU A 142 11.65 -16.56 -5.02
N LEU A 143 12.46 -17.35 -5.70
CA LEU A 143 12.01 -18.63 -6.26
C LEU A 143 12.28 -19.75 -5.25
N VAL A 144 11.26 -20.55 -4.99
CA VAL A 144 11.36 -21.74 -4.15
C VAL A 144 11.04 -22.95 -5.03
N THR A 145 12.04 -23.79 -5.25
CA THR A 145 11.87 -25.02 -6.02
C THR A 145 11.37 -26.15 -5.13
N PRO A 146 10.57 -27.10 -5.67
CA PRO A 146 10.00 -28.20 -4.90
C PRO A 146 11.02 -29.14 -4.26
N ASP A 147 12.24 -29.18 -4.81
CA ASP A 147 13.34 -30.04 -4.37
C ASP A 147 14.04 -29.55 -3.08
N GLY A 148 13.62 -28.40 -2.54
CA GLY A 148 14.22 -27.81 -1.35
C GLY A 148 15.61 -27.19 -1.59
N SER A 149 15.98 -26.97 -2.85
CA SER A 149 17.17 -26.19 -3.20
C SER A 149 17.08 -24.78 -2.61
N GLN A 150 18.26 -24.18 -2.32
CA GLN A 150 18.35 -22.85 -1.72
C GLN A 150 17.54 -21.82 -2.54
N PRO A 151 16.74 -20.95 -1.90
CA PRO A 151 15.92 -19.97 -2.61
C PRO A 151 16.79 -19.05 -3.46
N VAL A 152 16.42 -18.90 -4.74
CA VAL A 152 17.16 -18.04 -5.68
C VAL A 152 16.60 -16.62 -5.59
N HIS A 153 17.46 -15.66 -5.22
CA HIS A 153 17.14 -14.23 -5.18
C HIS A 153 17.24 -13.64 -6.59
N LEU A 154 16.15 -13.08 -7.12
CA LEU A 154 16.11 -12.66 -8.53
C LEU A 154 16.25 -11.16 -8.77
N ALA A 155 16.17 -10.30 -7.76
CA ALA A 155 16.40 -8.87 -7.93
C ALA A 155 16.76 -8.16 -6.63
N GLY A 156 17.86 -7.38 -6.68
CA GLY A 156 18.27 -6.38 -5.69
C GLY A 156 19.43 -6.81 -4.79
N PRO A 157 20.43 -5.93 -4.53
CA PRO A 157 21.41 -6.18 -3.47
C PRO A 157 20.68 -6.25 -2.13
N LEU A 158 21.09 -7.20 -1.28
CA LEU A 158 20.64 -7.26 0.11
C LEU A 158 20.93 -5.91 0.78
N PRO A 159 19.96 -5.28 1.47
CA PRO A 159 20.34 -4.23 2.42
C PRO A 159 21.23 -4.87 3.49
N ASP A 160 22.38 -4.26 3.74
CA ASP A 160 23.27 -4.66 4.83
C ASP A 160 22.47 -4.78 6.12
N SER A 161 22.56 -5.93 6.77
CA SER A 161 21.85 -6.19 8.02
C SER A 161 22.21 -5.10 9.04
N PRO A 162 21.24 -4.49 9.76
CA PRO A 162 21.56 -3.56 10.82
C PRO A 162 22.30 -4.33 11.93
N SER A 163 23.60 -4.10 12.01
CA SER A 163 24.44 -4.66 13.06
C SER A 163 23.97 -4.12 14.41
N ALA A 164 23.48 -5.01 15.26
CA ALA A 164 23.30 -4.75 16.67
C ALA A 164 24.68 -4.47 17.30
N GLY A 165 24.83 -3.32 17.99
CA GLY A 165 26.05 -3.04 18.73
C GLY A 165 26.16 -1.61 19.23
N ALA A 166 25.55 -1.35 20.39
CA ALA A 166 25.96 -0.25 21.24
C ALA A 166 27.37 -0.50 21.81
N GLY A 167 28.25 0.51 21.80
CA GLY A 167 29.43 0.52 22.66
C GLY A 167 30.66 1.23 22.10
N GLY A 168 30.93 2.45 22.58
CA GLY A 168 32.30 2.94 22.84
C GLY A 168 33.04 3.67 21.71
N ALA A 169 33.17 4.98 21.85
CA ALA A 169 34.36 5.72 21.43
C ALA A 169 35.33 5.83 22.65
N PRO A 170 36.59 6.32 22.57
CA PRO A 170 37.32 6.85 21.39
C PRO A 170 38.83 6.44 21.32
N LEU A 171 39.50 6.79 20.19
CA LEU A 171 40.82 7.47 20.08
C LEU A 171 41.65 7.02 18.85
N GLY A 172 42.20 7.99 18.11
CA GLY A 172 43.44 7.83 17.34
C GLY A 172 43.38 8.10 15.83
N SER A 173 43.64 9.35 15.42
CA SER A 173 43.93 9.86 14.07
C SER A 173 45.23 9.27 13.44
N PRO A 174 45.73 9.78 12.28
CA PRO A 174 45.14 9.99 10.96
C PRO A 174 46.01 9.35 9.85
N LEU A 175 45.54 9.26 8.60
CA LEU A 175 46.42 9.41 7.42
C LEU A 175 45.64 9.74 6.15
N ALA A 176 46.14 10.76 5.47
CA ALA A 176 45.70 11.26 4.18
C ALA A 176 45.98 10.27 3.05
N GLY A 177 45.10 10.24 2.05
CA GLY A 177 45.27 9.51 0.81
C GLY A 177 44.37 10.08 -0.27
N VAL A 178 44.91 11.03 -1.02
CA VAL A 178 44.32 11.61 -2.23
C VAL A 178 44.28 10.53 -3.32
N GLY A 179 43.09 10.25 -3.86
CA GLY A 179 42.89 9.40 -5.03
C GLY A 179 41.53 9.66 -5.63
N GLY A 180 41.49 10.43 -6.72
CA GLY A 180 40.28 10.76 -7.45
C GLY A 180 39.64 9.51 -8.06
N VAL A 181 38.32 9.38 -7.88
CA VAL A 181 37.49 8.37 -8.55
C VAL A 181 36.74 9.08 -9.70
N PRO A 182 36.74 8.52 -10.92
CA PRO A 182 36.03 9.10 -12.06
C PRO A 182 34.52 9.11 -11.81
N GLY A 183 33.85 10.17 -12.29
CA GLY A 183 32.42 10.36 -12.09
C GLY A 183 31.56 9.21 -12.61
N ASP A 184 30.81 8.61 -11.70
CA ASP A 184 29.67 7.76 -12.02
C ASP A 184 28.64 8.58 -12.78
N SER A 185 28.53 8.30 -14.08
CA SER A 185 27.39 8.73 -14.87
C SER A 185 26.17 7.96 -14.38
N PRO A 186 25.01 8.60 -14.15
CA PRO A 186 23.80 7.87 -13.78
C PRO A 186 23.46 6.90 -14.91
N SER A 187 23.59 5.61 -14.64
CA SER A 187 23.20 4.56 -15.58
C SER A 187 21.71 4.73 -15.85
N ALA A 188 21.37 5.08 -17.09
CA ALA A 188 19.99 5.11 -17.54
C ALA A 188 19.42 3.69 -17.42
N HIS A 189 18.59 3.46 -16.39
CA HIS A 189 17.83 2.23 -16.28
C HIS A 189 16.91 2.11 -17.50
N PRO A 190 16.83 0.93 -18.14
CA PRO A 190 15.87 0.73 -19.23
C PRO A 190 14.46 1.00 -18.70
N ALA A 191 13.69 1.80 -19.45
CA ALA A 191 12.30 2.04 -19.14
C ALA A 191 11.57 0.70 -18.99
N GLY A 192 10.91 0.50 -17.85
CA GLY A 192 10.06 -0.67 -17.62
C GLY A 192 8.98 -0.79 -18.69
N PRO A 193 8.33 -1.96 -18.84
CA PRO A 193 7.25 -2.12 -19.80
C PRO A 193 6.17 -1.05 -19.56
N PRO A 194 5.68 -0.39 -20.63
CA PRO A 194 4.67 0.65 -20.48
C PRO A 194 3.38 0.06 -19.90
N LEU A 195 2.69 0.87 -19.08
CA LEU A 195 1.30 0.61 -18.72
C LEU A 195 0.46 0.42 -20.01
N PRO A 196 -0.58 -0.42 -20.00
CA PRO A 196 -1.42 -0.62 -21.19
C PRO A 196 -1.95 0.71 -21.75
N ASP A 197 -2.02 0.81 -23.08
CA ASP A 197 -2.39 2.04 -23.80
C ASP A 197 -3.82 2.55 -23.50
N ALA A 198 -4.69 1.67 -22.99
CA ALA A 198 -5.99 2.06 -22.46
C ALA A 198 -5.84 2.55 -21.01
N ALA A 199 -6.25 3.78 -20.74
CA ALA A 199 -6.28 4.33 -19.39
C ALA A 199 -7.03 3.36 -18.45
N ALA A 200 -6.31 2.79 -17.48
CA ALA A 200 -6.90 1.90 -16.49
C ALA A 200 -7.53 2.75 -15.39
N GLU A 201 -8.75 2.39 -14.97
CA GLU A 201 -9.51 3.17 -14.00
C GLU A 201 -10.21 2.28 -12.96
N ALA A 202 -10.33 2.82 -11.74
CA ALA A 202 -11.12 2.25 -10.66
C ALA A 202 -11.99 3.33 -10.04
N HIS A 203 -13.28 3.04 -9.86
CA HIS A 203 -14.25 3.93 -9.24
C HIS A 203 -14.63 3.41 -7.86
N ALA A 204 -14.20 4.09 -6.80
CA ALA A 204 -14.60 3.78 -5.43
C ALA A 204 -15.70 4.71 -4.95
N VAL A 205 -16.68 4.13 -4.25
CA VAL A 205 -17.69 4.87 -3.48
C VAL A 205 -17.47 4.52 -2.01
N TRP A 206 -17.04 5.51 -1.24
CA TRP A 206 -16.94 5.38 0.21
C TRP A 206 -18.32 5.24 0.81
N GLN A 207 -18.49 4.24 1.67
CA GLN A 207 -19.77 3.95 2.30
C GLN A 207 -19.81 4.43 3.75
N GLN A 208 -18.83 4.02 4.55
CA GLN A 208 -18.70 4.39 5.96
C GLN A 208 -17.36 3.88 6.51
N GLY A 209 -16.78 4.58 7.50
CA GLY A 209 -15.56 4.12 8.16
C GLY A 209 -14.42 3.80 7.17
N ALA A 210 -13.90 2.57 7.20
CA ALA A 210 -12.89 2.09 6.27
C ALA A 210 -13.46 1.40 5.00
N ARG A 211 -14.79 1.32 4.86
CA ARG A 211 -15.45 0.52 3.83
C ARG A 211 -15.76 1.32 2.58
N SER A 212 -15.34 0.77 1.44
CA SER A 212 -15.64 1.29 0.11
C SER A 212 -16.10 0.16 -0.81
N THR A 213 -17.01 0.45 -1.75
CA THR A 213 -17.25 -0.41 -2.91
C THR A 213 -16.49 0.16 -4.08
N VAL A 214 -15.67 -0.67 -4.73
CA VAL A 214 -14.84 -0.26 -5.86
C VAL A 214 -15.23 -1.05 -7.10
N THR A 215 -15.44 -0.35 -8.21
CA THR A 215 -15.65 -0.94 -9.53
C THR A 215 -14.43 -0.69 -10.40
N ALA A 216 -13.77 -1.75 -10.87
CA ALA A 216 -12.63 -1.69 -11.78
C ALA A 216 -12.68 -2.87 -12.75
N ALA A 217 -12.37 -2.64 -14.03
CA ALA A 217 -12.47 -3.66 -15.09
C ALA A 217 -13.81 -4.44 -15.06
N ASP A 218 -14.93 -3.70 -14.96
CA ASP A 218 -16.31 -4.21 -14.88
C ASP A 218 -16.61 -5.15 -13.69
N ARG A 219 -15.75 -5.16 -12.67
CA ARG A 219 -15.94 -5.94 -11.44
C ARG A 219 -16.07 -5.04 -10.23
N ALA A 220 -17.06 -5.34 -9.39
CA ALA A 220 -17.23 -4.68 -8.10
C ALA A 220 -16.57 -5.50 -6.99
N ILE A 221 -15.80 -4.85 -6.13
CA ILE A 221 -15.14 -5.43 -4.95
C ILE A 221 -15.48 -4.55 -3.75
N VAL A 222 -15.84 -5.17 -2.63
CA VAL A 222 -15.94 -4.46 -1.35
C VAL A 222 -14.56 -4.48 -0.70
N ILE A 223 -14.00 -3.30 -0.42
CA ILE A 223 -12.75 -3.14 0.29
C ILE A 223 -13.06 -2.62 1.70
N ASP A 224 -12.49 -3.25 2.71
CA ASP A 224 -12.74 -2.97 4.12
C ASP A 224 -11.57 -3.44 5.00
N ARG A 225 -11.48 -2.97 6.23
CA ARG A 225 -10.42 -3.34 7.17
C ARG A 225 -10.91 -4.41 8.18
N PRO A 226 -9.97 -5.08 8.88
CA PRO A 226 -10.34 -5.90 10.02
C PRO A 226 -10.99 -5.06 11.13
N LYS A 227 -11.87 -5.65 11.95
CA LYS A 227 -12.47 -4.94 13.12
C LYS A 227 -11.44 -4.37 14.09
N GLN A 228 -10.31 -5.05 14.26
CA GLN A 228 -9.18 -4.58 15.07
C GLN A 228 -8.57 -3.28 14.55
N LEU A 229 -8.77 -2.98 13.26
CA LEU A 229 -8.37 -1.74 12.60
C LEU A 229 -9.61 -0.92 12.17
N PHE A 230 -10.68 -1.00 12.98
CA PHE A 230 -11.91 -0.21 12.85
C PHE A 230 -12.70 -0.41 11.55
N GLY A 231 -12.48 -1.54 10.86
CA GLY A 231 -13.34 -1.97 9.76
C GLY A 231 -14.47 -2.88 10.21
N THR A 232 -15.14 -3.53 9.26
CA THR A 232 -16.32 -4.38 9.51
C THR A 232 -16.15 -5.83 9.07
N ASP A 233 -14.93 -6.25 8.72
CA ASP A 233 -14.63 -7.59 8.18
C ASP A 233 -15.49 -7.95 6.95
N ARG A 234 -15.76 -6.98 6.06
CA ARG A 234 -16.63 -7.19 4.88
C ARG A 234 -15.87 -7.43 3.58
N GLY A 235 -14.56 -7.26 3.58
CA GLY A 235 -13.72 -7.45 2.41
C GLY A 235 -12.23 -7.40 2.74
N PRO A 236 -11.38 -7.62 1.72
CA PRO A 236 -9.95 -7.35 1.81
C PRO A 236 -9.69 -5.88 2.15
N SER A 237 -8.62 -5.64 2.87
CA SER A 237 -8.06 -4.31 3.09
C SER A 237 -7.38 -3.77 1.83
N PRO A 238 -7.21 -2.44 1.71
CA PRO A 238 -6.43 -1.88 0.62
C PRO A 238 -5.04 -2.50 0.51
N GLU A 239 -4.38 -2.75 1.65
CA GLU A 239 -3.08 -3.38 1.72
C GLU A 239 -3.11 -4.81 1.15
N GLU A 240 -4.11 -5.61 1.50
CA GLU A 240 -4.31 -6.95 0.92
C GLU A 240 -4.59 -6.90 -0.59
N CYS A 241 -5.32 -5.89 -1.07
CA CYS A 241 -5.54 -5.68 -2.51
C CYS A 241 -4.25 -5.32 -3.27
N LEU A 242 -3.36 -4.51 -2.67
CA LEU A 242 -2.05 -4.20 -3.25
C LEU A 242 -1.16 -5.45 -3.33
N LEU A 243 -1.12 -6.26 -2.27
CA LEU A 243 -0.38 -7.53 -2.32
C LEU A 243 -1.00 -8.51 -3.31
N ALA A 244 -2.32 -8.50 -3.45
CA ALA A 244 -3.02 -9.29 -4.47
C ALA A 244 -2.68 -8.84 -5.89
N ALA A 245 -2.52 -7.53 -6.14
CA ALA A 245 -2.04 -7.02 -7.43
C ALA A 245 -0.66 -7.62 -7.79
N LEU A 246 0.27 -7.62 -6.84
CA LEU A 246 1.59 -8.25 -7.02
C LEU A 246 1.50 -9.76 -7.23
N ALA A 247 0.63 -10.44 -6.49
CA ALA A 247 0.42 -11.87 -6.63
C ALA A 247 -0.14 -12.21 -8.02
N ALA A 248 -1.17 -11.48 -8.50
CA ALA A 248 -1.75 -11.65 -9.83
C ALA A 248 -0.71 -11.45 -10.93
N GLU A 249 0.08 -10.38 -10.84
CA GLU A 249 1.12 -10.07 -11.84
C GLU A 249 2.20 -11.15 -11.87
N THR A 250 2.65 -11.59 -10.69
CA THR A 250 3.69 -12.61 -10.58
C THR A 250 3.18 -13.98 -11.03
N LEU A 251 1.94 -14.34 -10.68
CA LEU A 251 1.30 -15.58 -11.08
C LEU A 251 1.17 -15.66 -12.61
N ALA A 252 0.69 -14.59 -13.25
CA ALA A 252 0.54 -14.52 -14.70
C ALA A 252 1.87 -14.74 -15.45
N ARG A 253 2.99 -14.45 -14.79
CA ARG A 253 4.35 -14.57 -15.35
C ARG A 253 5.02 -15.92 -15.07
N THR A 254 4.73 -16.52 -13.92
CA THR A 254 5.43 -17.72 -13.44
C THR A 254 4.63 -19.00 -13.58
N GLY A 255 3.30 -18.92 -13.63
CA GLY A 255 2.40 -20.07 -13.71
C GLY A 255 2.39 -20.98 -12.49
N GLY A 256 3.18 -20.67 -11.44
CA GLY A 256 3.28 -21.43 -10.20
C GLY A 256 2.47 -20.82 -9.05
N GLU A 257 2.53 -21.40 -7.87
CA GLU A 257 1.89 -20.81 -6.68
C GLU A 257 2.70 -19.59 -6.21
N VAL A 258 2.02 -18.51 -5.83
CA VAL A 258 2.66 -17.26 -5.39
C VAL A 258 2.17 -16.90 -4.00
N HIS A 259 3.09 -16.64 -3.09
CA HIS A 259 2.82 -16.01 -1.80
C HIS A 259 3.41 -14.60 -1.78
N VAL A 260 2.60 -13.64 -1.35
CA VAL A 260 3.07 -12.27 -1.14
C VAL A 260 2.80 -11.88 0.30
N SER A 261 3.80 -11.31 0.96
CA SER A 261 3.68 -10.79 2.31
C SER A 261 4.36 -9.44 2.46
N ALA A 262 3.89 -8.65 3.42
CA ALA A 262 4.50 -7.38 3.79
C ALA A 262 4.31 -7.09 5.27
N ARG A 263 5.14 -6.18 5.78
CA ARG A 263 5.02 -5.61 7.12
C ARG A 263 4.47 -4.19 7.06
N GLN A 264 3.71 -3.81 8.07
CA GLN A 264 3.22 -2.46 8.26
C GLN A 264 3.42 -2.05 9.73
N ASP A 265 3.89 -0.83 9.93
CA ASP A 265 3.94 -0.21 11.26
C ASP A 265 2.73 0.69 11.43
N LEU A 266 1.77 0.27 12.24
CA LEU A 266 0.54 1.02 12.47
C LEU A 266 0.79 2.41 13.08
N ARG A 267 1.96 2.63 13.72
CA ARG A 267 2.36 3.95 14.23
C ARG A 267 2.40 5.01 13.14
N GLY A 268 2.80 4.66 11.92
CA GLY A 268 2.86 5.58 10.80
C GLY A 268 1.47 6.15 10.48
N GLY A 269 0.49 5.28 10.24
CA GLY A 269 -0.89 5.69 9.99
C GLY A 269 -1.55 6.41 11.18
N LEU A 270 -1.08 6.15 12.40
CA LEU A 270 -1.52 6.84 13.63
C LEU A 270 -0.86 8.21 13.84
N GLY A 271 0.12 8.60 13.02
CA GLY A 271 0.78 9.89 13.08
C GLY A 271 1.87 10.00 14.15
N PHE A 272 2.57 8.92 14.45
CA PHE A 272 3.75 8.95 15.32
C PHE A 272 4.98 9.38 14.52
N ASP A 273 5.74 10.33 15.07
CA ASP A 273 6.94 10.85 14.43
C ASP A 273 7.98 9.75 14.16
N GLY A 274 8.53 9.75 12.94
CA GLY A 274 9.57 8.81 12.51
C GLY A 274 9.10 7.38 12.20
N ALA A 275 7.82 7.05 12.42
CA ALA A 275 7.31 5.73 12.06
C ALA A 275 6.97 5.65 10.55
N PRO A 276 7.37 4.58 9.84
CA PRO A 276 7.04 4.42 8.43
C PRO A 276 5.53 4.20 8.24
N VAL A 277 4.98 4.78 7.18
CA VAL A 277 3.53 4.71 6.87
C VAL A 277 3.23 3.63 5.83
N GLY A 278 4.04 3.56 4.77
CA GLY A 278 3.89 2.58 3.71
C GLY A 278 4.23 1.15 4.16
N LEU A 279 3.86 0.17 3.34
CA LEU A 279 4.26 -1.22 3.50
C LEU A 279 5.79 -1.35 3.39
N ARG A 280 6.36 -2.26 4.16
CA ARG A 280 7.80 -2.56 4.21
C ARG A 280 8.03 -4.05 4.07
N ASP A 281 9.29 -4.42 3.81
CA ASP A 281 9.74 -5.81 3.74
C ASP A 281 8.89 -6.68 2.79
N ILE A 282 8.42 -6.11 1.68
CA ILE A 282 7.57 -6.83 0.73
C ILE A 282 8.34 -8.03 0.19
N LEU A 283 7.77 -9.21 0.38
CA LEU A 283 8.33 -10.49 -0.02
C LEU A 283 7.35 -11.19 -0.95
N VAL A 284 7.83 -11.51 -2.16
CA VAL A 284 7.12 -12.32 -3.15
C VAL A 284 7.86 -13.65 -3.27
N GLN A 285 7.18 -14.76 -2.99
CA GLN A 285 7.71 -16.11 -3.10
C GLN A 285 6.94 -16.85 -4.17
N CYS A 286 7.62 -17.34 -5.19
CA CYS A 286 7.02 -18.22 -6.20
C CYS A 286 7.42 -19.65 -5.88
N LEU A 287 6.44 -20.48 -5.53
CA LEU A 287 6.60 -21.91 -5.32
C LEU A 287 6.34 -22.64 -6.62
N ASP A 288 7.22 -23.58 -6.97
CA ASP A 288 7.11 -24.41 -8.17
C ASP A 288 6.89 -23.58 -9.47
N PRO A 289 7.81 -22.65 -9.77
CA PRO A 289 7.68 -21.82 -10.97
C PRO A 289 7.72 -22.69 -12.24
N GLN A 290 6.69 -22.61 -13.07
CA GLN A 290 6.65 -23.31 -14.36
C GLN A 290 7.46 -22.57 -15.44
N ALA A 291 7.75 -21.29 -15.22
CA ALA A 291 8.56 -20.45 -16.08
C ALA A 291 9.58 -19.63 -15.28
N PRO A 292 10.77 -19.33 -15.84
CA PRO A 292 11.69 -18.37 -15.26
C PRO A 292 11.03 -16.99 -15.18
N ILE A 293 11.35 -16.19 -14.16
CA ILE A 293 10.70 -14.89 -13.97
C ILE A 293 11.11 -13.94 -15.11
N PRO A 294 10.17 -13.48 -15.95
CA PRO A 294 10.44 -12.50 -16.99
C PRO A 294 10.66 -11.10 -16.40
N ALA A 295 10.90 -10.10 -17.25
CA ALA A 295 11.02 -8.70 -16.83
C ALA A 295 9.90 -8.28 -15.84
N PRO A 296 10.18 -7.36 -14.90
CA PRO A 296 9.18 -6.87 -13.95
C PRO A 296 7.95 -6.31 -14.68
N GLY A 297 6.77 -6.53 -14.12
CA GLY A 297 5.53 -5.96 -14.65
C GLY A 297 5.25 -4.55 -14.11
N PRO A 298 4.17 -3.92 -14.58
CA PRO A 298 3.84 -2.55 -14.22
C PRO A 298 3.70 -2.34 -12.70
N VAL A 299 3.08 -3.27 -11.97
CA VAL A 299 2.89 -3.12 -10.52
C VAL A 299 4.23 -3.22 -9.80
N LEU A 300 5.07 -4.19 -10.17
CA LEU A 300 6.40 -4.33 -9.56
C LEU A 300 7.31 -3.13 -9.89
N GLU A 301 7.26 -2.60 -11.12
CA GLU A 301 8.02 -1.41 -11.49
C GLU A 301 7.59 -0.16 -10.70
N LEU A 302 6.28 0.04 -10.51
CA LEU A 302 5.74 1.15 -9.71
C LEU A 302 6.16 1.11 -8.24
N LEU A 303 6.47 -0.06 -7.69
CA LEU A 303 6.96 -0.19 -6.30
C LEU A 303 8.48 -0.03 -6.19
N ARG A 304 9.22 -0.33 -7.25
CA ARG A 304 10.68 -0.19 -7.30
C ARG A 304 11.11 1.25 -7.48
N GLN A 305 10.30 2.04 -8.16
CA GLN A 305 10.58 3.44 -8.47
C GLN A 305 9.61 4.34 -7.71
N PRO A 306 10.07 5.45 -7.09
CA PRO A 306 9.17 6.45 -6.56
C PRO A 306 8.18 6.91 -7.62
N THR A 307 6.89 6.70 -7.35
CA THR A 307 5.83 7.13 -8.24
C THR A 307 5.19 8.40 -7.70
N ASP A 308 5.16 9.46 -8.52
CA ASP A 308 4.36 10.65 -8.18
C ASP A 308 2.88 10.35 -8.39
N VAL A 309 2.10 10.49 -7.33
CA VAL A 309 0.65 10.24 -7.33
C VAL A 309 -0.07 11.57 -7.13
N SER A 310 -0.80 12.02 -8.16
CA SER A 310 -1.61 13.22 -8.05
C SER A 310 -2.84 12.97 -7.18
N ILE A 311 -3.20 13.95 -6.36
CA ILE A 311 -4.44 13.94 -5.57
C ILE A 311 -5.17 15.23 -5.88
N GLU A 312 -6.38 15.08 -6.41
CA GLU A 312 -7.30 16.18 -6.70
C GLU A 312 -8.57 15.97 -5.87
N ILE A 313 -8.97 16.97 -5.09
CA ILE A 313 -10.16 16.90 -4.23
C ILE A 313 -11.08 18.07 -4.55
N GLU A 314 -12.30 17.76 -4.99
CA GLU A 314 -13.34 18.73 -5.28
C GLU A 314 -14.49 18.61 -4.28
N ASN A 315 -15.05 19.75 -3.86
CA ASN A 315 -16.30 19.77 -3.08
C ASN A 315 -17.48 19.85 -4.05
N ARG A 316 -18.28 18.79 -4.12
CA ARG A 316 -19.63 18.90 -4.69
C ARG A 316 -20.54 19.45 -3.61
N ARG A 317 -20.78 20.77 -3.67
CA ARG A 317 -21.93 21.34 -2.96
C ARG A 317 -23.15 20.55 -3.40
N THR A 318 -23.86 19.99 -2.44
CA THR A 318 -25.21 19.48 -2.70
C THR A 318 -25.96 20.68 -3.30
N PRO A 319 -26.53 20.58 -4.52
CA PRO A 319 -27.36 21.66 -5.02
C PRO A 319 -28.40 21.94 -3.93
N ASP A 320 -28.54 23.22 -3.55
CA ASP A 320 -29.41 23.64 -2.46
C ASP A 320 -30.72 22.84 -2.57
N ALA A 321 -30.97 21.99 -1.57
CA ALA A 321 -32.21 21.23 -1.53
C ALA A 321 -33.35 22.27 -1.53
N PRO A 322 -34.32 22.18 -2.45
CA PRO A 322 -35.38 23.17 -2.58
C PRO A 322 -36.25 23.26 -1.32
#